data_AF-A0A1H0HZQ0-F1
#
_entry.id   AF-A0A1H0HZQ0-F1
#
_cell.length_a   1.000
_cell.length_b   1.000
_cell.length_c   1.000
_cell.angle_alpha   90.00
_cell.angle_beta   90.00
_cell.angle_gamma   90.00
#
_symmetry.space_group_name_H-M   'P 1'
#
loop_
_entity.id
_entity.type
_entity.pdbx_description
1 polymer ?
#
loop_
_entity_poly.entity_id
_entity_poly.type
_entity_poly.pdbx_seq_one_letter_code
_entity_poly.pdbx_strand_id
1 'polypeptide(L)'
;MQEKMIAMQVGAVSFADEGTEQVLDILQEKGKVNTLFLANFTYTRGTGGRPFPGFPLADHGAQEYDLDYVGGNFGTGHAPFYRNTFIQAEDFQSRDHGTWDMMAEVIPAAHRRGMKVYSWIEESAGKKGAIEQSRRIPNFAQVLEIDTRGRKAKRPCFNHPDYRNWHFGLIEDYIKSYDIDGVAWGSERQGPLGNMLGGRWTTGEITCFCDHCRARAREKGIQVERARQGYLELEQFIRNTRSDVRPIDGYFVSFWRLLLQFPEILAWESLWHDGQQQFFREVYGMVKAIRPEVQVGWHIYHLNSFSPFHRATQDLGAMSHYSDFIKLVVYNNCAGPRYTNFIEAIHNTIFKDAKPEDGFKLISRFLDIDEGPWEEMHNRKWSSQYVRKETERALSAVKSAGNKTLIIPGIDVDIPTDKGESLTQPEDVYEAVTAAMEAGGHGVILSRKYSEMKLANIEDCGQAIMDYNTRSL
;
A
#
# COMPACT_ATOMS: atom_id res chain seq x y z
N MET A 1 25.39 -15.21 8.67
CA MET A 1 24.57 -14.02 8.34
C MET A 1 23.12 -14.47 8.23
N GLN A 2 22.15 -13.64 8.62
CA GLN A 2 20.73 -13.95 8.38
C GLN A 2 20.47 -13.91 6.87
N GLU A 3 19.76 -14.91 6.35
CA GLU A 3 19.37 -14.95 4.94
C GLU A 3 18.49 -13.74 4.59
N LYS A 4 18.79 -13.08 3.47
CA LYS A 4 18.06 -11.90 2.99
C LYS A 4 16.77 -12.34 2.31
N MET A 5 15.68 -11.61 2.54
CA MET A 5 14.39 -11.87 1.88
C MET A 5 14.41 -11.26 0.47
N ILE A 6 14.59 -12.07 -0.56
CA ILE A 6 14.49 -11.62 -1.95
C ILE A 6 13.12 -12.03 -2.45
N ALA A 7 12.23 -11.06 -2.53
CA ALA A 7 10.82 -11.31 -2.68
C ALA A 7 10.23 -10.69 -3.95
N MET A 8 9.14 -11.28 -4.43
CA MET A 8 8.39 -10.71 -5.53
C MET A 8 6.89 -10.91 -5.34
N GLN A 9 6.13 -9.87 -5.72
CA GLN A 9 4.67 -9.93 -5.76
C GLN A 9 4.24 -10.70 -7.02
N VAL A 10 3.34 -11.68 -6.88
CA VAL A 10 2.91 -12.52 -8.01
C VAL A 10 1.39 -12.68 -7.97
N GLY A 11 0.73 -12.32 -9.07
CA GLY A 11 -0.71 -12.48 -9.24
C GLY A 11 -1.09 -13.86 -9.76
N ALA A 12 -2.33 -14.27 -9.52
CA ALA A 12 -2.86 -15.56 -9.96
C ALA A 12 -2.75 -15.79 -11.47
N VAL A 13 -2.92 -14.72 -12.26
CA VAL A 13 -2.84 -14.78 -13.73
C VAL A 13 -1.52 -15.34 -14.24
N SER A 14 -0.41 -15.09 -13.54
CA SER A 14 0.91 -15.54 -13.97
C SER A 14 1.04 -17.06 -13.91
N PHE A 15 0.56 -17.67 -12.83
CA PHE A 15 0.61 -19.12 -12.67
C PHE A 15 -0.44 -19.82 -13.55
N ALA A 16 -1.63 -19.23 -13.68
CA ALA A 16 -2.71 -19.78 -14.52
C ALA A 16 -2.34 -19.81 -16.01
N ASP A 17 -1.54 -18.84 -16.46
CA ASP A 17 -1.12 -18.70 -17.85
C ASP A 17 0.18 -19.44 -18.16
N GLU A 18 1.22 -19.23 -17.34
CA GLU A 18 2.58 -19.72 -17.65
C GLU A 18 2.86 -21.08 -16.98
N GLY A 19 2.04 -21.49 -16.03
CA GLY A 19 2.23 -22.70 -15.23
C GLY A 19 3.12 -22.49 -14.01
N THR A 20 2.76 -23.13 -12.89
CA THR A 20 3.41 -22.93 -11.60
C THR A 20 4.92 -23.21 -11.62
N GLU A 21 5.35 -24.35 -12.14
CA GLU A 21 6.76 -24.73 -12.13
C GLU A 21 7.63 -23.75 -12.94
N GLN A 22 7.19 -23.37 -14.14
CA GLN A 22 7.90 -22.43 -15.01
C GLN A 22 8.05 -21.05 -14.37
N VAL A 23 6.97 -20.51 -13.79
CA VAL A 23 7.04 -19.22 -13.08
C VAL A 23 8.08 -19.31 -11.98
N LEU A 24 7.98 -20.31 -11.09
CA LEU A 24 8.90 -20.46 -9.96
C LEU A 24 10.37 -20.59 -10.39
N ASP A 25 10.64 -21.35 -11.45
CA ASP A 25 12.00 -21.50 -12.01
C ASP A 25 12.54 -20.15 -12.50
N ILE A 26 11.73 -19.37 -13.25
CA ILE A 26 12.11 -18.02 -13.69
C ILE A 26 12.45 -17.12 -12.50
N LEU A 27 11.62 -17.13 -11.45
CA LEU A 27 11.81 -16.24 -10.31
C LEU A 27 13.10 -16.56 -9.56
N GLN A 28 13.36 -17.86 -9.37
CA GLN A 28 14.54 -18.33 -8.66
C GLN A 28 15.82 -18.16 -9.50
N GLU A 29 15.79 -18.51 -10.78
CA GLU A 29 16.97 -18.47 -11.65
C GLU A 29 17.37 -17.04 -12.02
N LYS A 30 16.42 -16.22 -12.48
CA LYS A 30 16.67 -14.85 -12.93
C LYS A 30 16.70 -13.86 -11.78
N GLY A 31 15.68 -13.87 -10.92
CA GLY A 31 15.52 -12.86 -9.87
C GLY A 31 16.23 -13.18 -8.56
N LYS A 32 16.75 -14.41 -8.41
CA LYS A 32 17.21 -14.96 -7.11
C LYS A 32 16.15 -14.87 -6.02
N VAL A 33 14.87 -14.91 -6.42
CA VAL A 33 13.74 -14.83 -5.51
C VAL A 33 13.72 -16.08 -4.64
N ASN A 34 13.63 -15.87 -3.32
CA ASN A 34 13.46 -16.93 -2.33
C ASN A 34 12.15 -16.79 -1.54
N THR A 35 11.35 -15.75 -1.80
CA THR A 35 10.09 -15.51 -1.09
C THR A 35 9.00 -14.99 -2.03
N LEU A 36 7.86 -15.66 -2.09
CA LEU A 36 6.72 -15.24 -2.91
C LEU A 36 5.74 -14.43 -2.09
N PHE A 37 5.26 -13.31 -2.64
CA PHE A 37 4.12 -12.55 -2.10
C PHE A 37 2.95 -12.78 -3.05
N LEU A 38 2.16 -13.82 -2.78
CA LEU A 38 1.06 -14.23 -3.64
C LEU A 38 -0.12 -13.27 -3.44
N ALA A 39 -0.56 -12.57 -4.49
CA ALA A 39 -1.73 -11.70 -4.45
C ALA A 39 -3.02 -12.52 -4.37
N ASN A 40 -3.18 -13.26 -3.27
CA ASN A 40 -4.22 -14.26 -3.09
C ASN A 40 -5.55 -13.64 -2.67
N PHE A 41 -5.56 -12.40 -2.19
CA PHE A 41 -6.78 -11.60 -2.09
C PHE A 41 -6.55 -10.22 -2.70
N THR A 42 -7.29 -9.91 -3.77
CA THR A 42 -7.26 -8.60 -4.42
C THR A 42 -8.39 -8.43 -5.43
N TYR A 43 -9.01 -7.26 -5.45
CA TYR A 43 -9.89 -6.76 -6.51
C TYR A 43 -9.20 -5.72 -7.39
N THR A 44 -7.90 -5.50 -7.21
CA THR A 44 -7.14 -4.53 -8.00
C THR A 44 -6.31 -5.22 -9.05
N ARG A 45 -6.50 -4.81 -10.31
CA ARG A 45 -5.60 -5.16 -11.41
C ARG A 45 -4.15 -4.81 -11.06
N GLY A 46 -3.91 -3.80 -10.23
CA GLY A 46 -2.56 -3.41 -9.81
C GLY A 46 -1.74 -4.48 -9.11
N THR A 47 -2.37 -5.55 -8.61
CA THR A 47 -1.68 -6.68 -7.94
C THR A 47 -2.05 -8.04 -8.53
N GLY A 48 -3.27 -8.26 -9.04
CA GLY A 48 -3.72 -9.59 -9.49
C GLY A 48 -3.81 -9.83 -11.01
N GLY A 49 -4.09 -8.81 -11.82
CA GLY A 49 -4.33 -8.98 -13.28
C GLY A 49 -3.11 -8.68 -14.16
N ARG A 50 -3.25 -8.57 -15.49
CA ARG A 50 -2.18 -8.08 -16.39
C ARG A 50 -2.07 -6.55 -16.39
N PRO A 51 -1.08 -5.93 -17.07
CA PRO A 51 -1.00 -4.48 -17.21
C PRO A 51 -2.31 -3.87 -17.73
N PHE A 52 -2.53 -2.58 -17.47
CA PHE A 52 -3.70 -1.89 -18.00
C PHE A 52 -3.64 -1.81 -19.54
N PRO A 53 -4.79 -1.89 -20.25
CA PRO A 53 -4.83 -1.70 -21.69
C PRO A 53 -4.18 -0.37 -22.11
N GLY A 54 -3.28 -0.43 -23.09
CA GLY A 54 -2.51 0.71 -23.58
C GLY A 54 -1.12 0.86 -22.97
N PHE A 55 -0.78 0.06 -21.95
CA PHE A 55 0.58 -0.06 -21.43
C PHE A 55 1.27 -1.31 -22.00
N PRO A 56 2.60 -1.30 -22.15
CA PRO A 56 3.33 -2.46 -22.66
C PRO A 56 3.05 -3.73 -21.82
N LEU A 57 2.88 -4.85 -22.52
CA LEU A 57 2.87 -6.18 -21.88
C LEU A 57 4.31 -6.62 -21.59
N ALA A 58 4.46 -7.51 -20.61
CA ALA A 58 5.73 -8.18 -20.33
C ALA A 58 6.16 -9.04 -21.53
N ASP A 59 7.46 -9.37 -21.59
CA ASP A 59 8.06 -10.23 -22.62
C ASP A 59 7.87 -11.73 -22.36
N HIS A 60 6.99 -12.07 -21.41
CA HIS A 60 6.59 -13.43 -21.05
C HIS A 60 5.07 -13.48 -20.77
N GLY A 61 4.54 -14.69 -20.63
CA GLY A 61 3.11 -14.96 -20.57
C GLY A 61 2.34 -14.54 -21.82
N ALA A 62 1.01 -14.69 -21.77
CA ALA A 62 0.10 -14.38 -22.86
C ALA A 62 0.21 -12.91 -23.29
N GLN A 63 0.33 -12.71 -24.60
CA GLN A 63 0.48 -11.40 -25.23
C GLN A 63 -0.90 -10.76 -25.51
N GLU A 64 -1.77 -10.79 -24.50
CA GLU A 64 -3.11 -10.22 -24.52
C GLU A 64 -3.46 -9.59 -23.16
N TYR A 65 -4.44 -8.70 -23.15
CA TYR A 65 -4.97 -8.13 -21.90
C TYR A 65 -6.13 -8.99 -21.37
N ASP A 66 -6.16 -9.21 -20.06
CA ASP A 66 -7.28 -9.80 -19.32
C ASP A 66 -8.35 -8.74 -19.06
N LEU A 67 -9.08 -8.32 -20.10
CA LEU A 67 -10.06 -7.22 -20.03
C LEU A 67 -11.18 -7.47 -19.02
N ASP A 68 -11.51 -8.74 -18.76
CA ASP A 68 -12.60 -9.18 -17.90
C ASP A 68 -12.15 -9.46 -16.45
N TYR A 69 -10.92 -9.09 -16.07
CA TYR A 69 -10.41 -9.25 -14.69
C TYR A 69 -11.35 -8.62 -13.65
N VAL A 70 -11.70 -9.39 -12.62
CA VAL A 70 -12.52 -8.94 -11.49
C VAL A 70 -11.74 -8.99 -10.17
N GLY A 71 -11.05 -10.10 -9.91
CA GLY A 71 -10.40 -10.40 -8.65
C GLY A 71 -11.31 -11.01 -7.58
N GLY A 72 -10.78 -11.09 -6.36
CA GLY A 72 -11.37 -11.76 -5.20
C GLY A 72 -10.30 -12.55 -4.44
N ASN A 73 -10.72 -13.62 -3.77
CA ASN A 73 -9.86 -14.63 -3.17
C ASN A 73 -9.48 -15.69 -4.22
N PHE A 74 -8.19 -15.89 -4.44
CA PHE A 74 -7.60 -16.89 -5.35
C PHE A 74 -7.15 -18.16 -4.62
N GLY A 75 -7.41 -18.28 -3.32
CA GLY A 75 -7.42 -19.55 -2.60
C GLY A 75 -8.85 -20.04 -2.35
N THR A 76 -9.02 -21.17 -1.68
CA THR A 76 -10.31 -21.68 -1.20
C THR A 76 -10.66 -21.06 0.15
N GLY A 77 -11.83 -20.45 0.25
CA GLY A 77 -12.38 -20.00 1.53
C GLY A 77 -13.14 -21.12 2.26
N HIS A 78 -12.97 -21.24 3.57
CA HIS A 78 -13.63 -22.26 4.40
C HIS A 78 -14.67 -21.61 5.34
N ALA A 79 -15.95 -21.94 5.11
CA ALA A 79 -17.10 -21.36 5.80
C ALA A 79 -16.99 -21.20 7.34
N PRO A 80 -16.39 -22.15 8.11
CA PRO A 80 -16.30 -22.02 9.57
C PRO A 80 -15.58 -20.76 10.08
N PHE A 81 -14.70 -20.15 9.29
CA PHE A 81 -13.96 -18.93 9.65
C PHE A 81 -14.77 -17.64 9.46
N TYR A 82 -15.86 -17.68 8.70
CA TYR A 82 -16.66 -16.50 8.33
C TYR A 82 -17.97 -16.39 9.13
N ARG A 83 -18.15 -17.21 10.17
CA ARG A 83 -19.37 -17.26 11.00
C ARG A 83 -19.70 -15.97 11.77
N ASN A 84 -18.72 -15.10 11.95
CA ASN A 84 -18.84 -13.86 12.74
C ASN A 84 -19.02 -12.60 11.86
N THR A 85 -19.30 -12.78 10.58
CA THR A 85 -19.58 -11.71 9.63
C THR A 85 -20.71 -12.15 8.71
N PHE A 86 -21.46 -11.20 8.15
CA PHE A 86 -22.41 -11.54 7.09
C PHE A 86 -21.73 -11.87 5.75
N ILE A 87 -20.46 -11.52 5.56
CA ILE A 87 -19.70 -11.78 4.32
C ILE A 87 -19.17 -13.22 4.35
N GLN A 88 -19.71 -14.09 3.51
CA GLN A 88 -19.33 -15.52 3.45
C GLN A 88 -18.20 -15.77 2.45
N ALA A 89 -17.52 -16.92 2.59
CA ALA A 89 -16.39 -17.32 1.75
C ALA A 89 -16.69 -17.21 0.24
N GLU A 90 -17.90 -17.61 -0.15
CA GLU A 90 -18.33 -17.67 -1.54
C GLU A 90 -18.61 -16.29 -2.14
N ASP A 91 -18.85 -15.28 -1.30
CA ASP A 91 -19.20 -13.91 -1.73
C ASP A 91 -18.01 -13.17 -2.34
N PHE A 92 -16.80 -13.57 -1.97
CA PHE A 92 -15.56 -12.93 -2.41
C PHE A 92 -14.59 -13.90 -3.09
N GLN A 93 -15.00 -15.14 -3.35
CA GLN A 93 -14.23 -16.10 -4.14
C GLN A 93 -14.02 -15.56 -5.57
N SER A 94 -12.77 -15.50 -6.02
CA SER A 94 -12.45 -15.13 -7.40
C SER A 94 -12.94 -16.19 -8.37
N ARG A 95 -13.43 -15.75 -9.54
CA ARG A 95 -13.88 -16.63 -10.63
C ARG A 95 -13.05 -16.48 -11.89
N ASP A 96 -12.03 -15.62 -11.86
CA ASP A 96 -11.21 -15.28 -13.02
C ASP A 96 -10.51 -16.52 -13.62
N HIS A 97 -10.25 -17.54 -12.78
CA HIS A 97 -9.63 -18.80 -13.18
C HIS A 97 -10.47 -20.03 -12.76
N GLY A 98 -11.80 -19.90 -12.78
CA GLY A 98 -12.72 -20.99 -12.45
C GLY A 98 -12.67 -21.37 -10.96
N THR A 99 -12.51 -22.67 -10.66
CA THR A 99 -12.43 -23.21 -9.29
C THR A 99 -11.01 -23.54 -8.87
N TRP A 100 -10.01 -23.02 -9.58
CA TRP A 100 -8.61 -23.27 -9.30
C TRP A 100 -8.19 -22.60 -7.99
N ASP A 101 -7.49 -23.36 -7.13
CA ASP A 101 -6.93 -22.89 -5.88
C ASP A 101 -5.43 -22.64 -6.06
N MET A 102 -5.06 -21.37 -6.28
CA MET A 102 -3.67 -20.96 -6.45
C MET A 102 -2.81 -21.33 -5.24
N MET A 103 -3.35 -21.18 -4.03
CA MET A 103 -2.60 -21.40 -2.80
C MET A 103 -2.25 -22.88 -2.65
N ALA A 104 -3.21 -23.78 -2.89
CA ALA A 104 -3.00 -25.22 -2.82
C ALA A 104 -2.00 -25.75 -3.86
N GLU A 105 -1.91 -25.14 -5.04
CA GLU A 105 -0.95 -25.53 -6.08
C GLU A 105 0.45 -24.94 -5.85
N VAL A 106 0.53 -23.62 -5.61
CA VAL A 106 1.80 -22.89 -5.61
C VAL A 106 2.61 -23.15 -4.34
N ILE A 107 1.97 -23.26 -3.18
CA ILE A 107 2.70 -23.41 -1.89
C ILE A 107 3.60 -24.64 -1.88
N PRO A 108 3.10 -25.87 -2.15
CA PRO A 108 3.96 -27.05 -2.14
C PRO A 108 5.07 -26.97 -3.20
N ALA A 109 4.80 -26.35 -4.36
CA ALA A 109 5.77 -26.22 -5.44
C ALA A 109 6.91 -25.24 -5.09
N ALA A 110 6.60 -24.14 -4.40
CA ALA A 110 7.55 -23.18 -3.89
C ALA A 110 8.42 -23.79 -2.77
N HIS A 111 7.80 -24.49 -1.82
CA HIS A 111 8.50 -25.13 -0.71
C HIS A 111 9.49 -26.20 -1.16
N ARG A 112 9.17 -26.99 -2.21
CA ARG A 112 10.13 -27.95 -2.81
C ARG A 112 11.42 -27.30 -3.31
N ARG A 113 11.37 -26.01 -3.66
CA ARG A 113 12.51 -25.19 -4.11
C ARG A 113 13.18 -24.42 -2.97
N GLY A 114 12.74 -24.62 -1.72
CA GLY A 114 13.20 -23.86 -0.57
C GLY A 114 12.72 -22.41 -0.55
N MET A 115 11.71 -22.06 -1.35
CA MET A 115 11.14 -20.71 -1.35
C MET A 115 10.06 -20.60 -0.28
N LYS A 116 9.98 -19.43 0.38
CA LYS A 116 8.90 -19.11 1.32
C LYS A 116 7.69 -18.53 0.61
N VAL A 117 6.50 -18.65 1.20
CA VAL A 117 5.25 -18.13 0.63
C VAL A 117 4.50 -17.25 1.61
N TYR A 118 4.21 -16.02 1.19
CA TYR A 118 3.48 -15.03 1.95
C TYR A 118 2.15 -14.78 1.27
N SER A 119 1.07 -14.81 2.05
CA SER A 119 -0.22 -14.28 1.60
C SER A 119 -0.11 -12.77 1.51
N TRP A 120 -0.19 -12.22 0.29
CA TRP A 120 -0.25 -10.80 0.03
C TRP A 120 -1.70 -10.38 -0.17
N ILE A 121 -2.26 -9.80 0.90
CA ILE A 121 -3.65 -9.37 0.99
C ILE A 121 -3.71 -7.89 0.68
N GLU A 122 -4.21 -7.53 -0.50
CA GLU A 122 -4.50 -6.14 -0.83
C GLU A 122 -5.95 -5.84 -0.43
N GLU A 123 -6.15 -4.97 0.55
CA GLU A 123 -7.46 -4.58 1.10
C GLU A 123 -8.46 -4.19 -0.01
N SER A 124 -7.95 -3.67 -1.12
CA SER A 124 -8.74 -3.27 -2.28
C SER A 124 -9.75 -2.17 -1.96
N ALA A 125 -9.53 -1.40 -0.90
CA ALA A 125 -10.34 -0.25 -0.54
C ALA A 125 -10.01 1.02 -1.37
N GLY A 126 -9.14 0.91 -2.37
CA GLY A 126 -8.97 1.93 -3.40
C GLY A 126 -10.22 2.11 -4.27
N LYS A 127 -10.30 3.21 -5.02
CA LYS A 127 -11.52 3.60 -5.78
C LYS A 127 -12.09 2.45 -6.64
N LYS A 128 -11.26 1.73 -7.39
CA LYS A 128 -11.72 0.62 -8.26
C LYS A 128 -12.05 -0.64 -7.45
N GLY A 129 -11.15 -1.08 -6.56
CA GLY A 129 -11.38 -2.28 -5.76
C GLY A 129 -12.62 -2.17 -4.87
N ALA A 130 -12.87 -1.00 -4.26
CA ALA A 130 -14.02 -0.82 -3.38
C ALA A 130 -15.36 -0.84 -4.17
N ILE A 131 -15.34 -0.39 -5.43
CA ILE A 131 -16.48 -0.51 -6.34
C ILE A 131 -16.73 -1.98 -6.67
N GLU A 132 -15.69 -2.75 -6.99
CA GLU A 132 -15.84 -4.17 -7.31
C GLU A 132 -16.33 -4.97 -6.08
N GLN A 133 -15.75 -4.75 -4.90
CA GLN A 133 -16.26 -5.32 -3.65
C GLN A 133 -17.75 -4.99 -3.45
N SER A 134 -18.13 -3.71 -3.62
CA SER A 134 -19.52 -3.27 -3.45
C SER A 134 -20.50 -3.89 -4.46
N ARG A 135 -20.02 -4.26 -5.65
CA ARG A 135 -20.85 -4.89 -6.71
C ARG A 135 -21.02 -6.39 -6.51
N ARG A 136 -20.03 -7.05 -5.91
CA ARG A 136 -19.93 -8.51 -5.87
C ARG A 136 -20.33 -9.08 -4.52
N ILE A 137 -19.91 -8.45 -3.43
CA ILE A 137 -20.19 -8.94 -2.08
C ILE A 137 -21.61 -8.50 -1.67
N PRO A 138 -22.52 -9.43 -1.37
CA PRO A 138 -23.86 -9.09 -0.90
C PRO A 138 -23.82 -8.22 0.35
N ASN A 139 -24.71 -7.22 0.40
CA ASN A 139 -24.83 -6.31 1.55
C ASN A 139 -23.55 -5.53 1.91
N PHE A 140 -22.53 -5.48 1.05
CA PHE A 140 -21.28 -4.75 1.33
C PHE A 140 -21.53 -3.27 1.67
N ALA A 141 -22.61 -2.68 1.16
CA ALA A 141 -23.04 -1.33 1.51
C ALA A 141 -23.22 -1.09 3.02
N GLN A 142 -23.36 -2.13 3.86
CA GLN A 142 -23.49 -1.98 5.32
C GLN A 142 -22.16 -1.63 6.00
N VAL A 143 -21.03 -2.10 5.46
CA VAL A 143 -19.71 -1.85 6.04
C VAL A 143 -19.05 -0.56 5.57
N LEU A 144 -19.68 0.16 4.63
CA LEU A 144 -19.16 1.39 4.06
C LEU A 144 -19.08 2.50 5.11
N GLU A 145 -18.03 3.31 5.00
CA GLU A 145 -17.86 4.52 5.78
C GLU A 145 -19.02 5.50 5.54
N ILE A 146 -19.28 6.35 6.52
CA ILE A 146 -20.32 7.38 6.44
C ILE A 146 -19.66 8.75 6.42
N ASP A 147 -20.13 9.65 5.54
CA ASP A 147 -19.60 11.00 5.42
C ASP A 147 -20.20 11.99 6.45
N THR A 148 -19.72 13.23 6.45
CA THR A 148 -20.21 14.32 7.33
C THR A 148 -21.69 14.68 7.16
N ARG A 149 -22.36 14.14 6.14
CA ARG A 149 -23.77 14.37 5.79
C ARG A 149 -24.62 13.11 5.96
N GLY A 150 -24.07 12.04 6.54
CA GLY A 150 -24.79 10.79 6.78
C GLY A 150 -24.93 9.89 5.56
N ARG A 151 -24.20 10.15 4.47
CA ARG A 151 -24.26 9.36 3.23
C ARG A 151 -23.20 8.28 3.26
N LYS A 152 -23.50 7.13 2.65
CA LYS A 152 -22.51 6.07 2.42
C LYS A 152 -21.43 6.56 1.47
N ALA A 153 -20.17 6.45 1.91
CA ALA A 153 -18.98 6.66 1.10
C ALA A 153 -18.64 5.38 0.32
N LYS A 154 -17.50 5.36 -0.37
CA LYS A 154 -17.09 4.23 -1.21
C LYS A 154 -16.27 3.18 -0.49
N ARG A 155 -15.60 3.56 0.61
CA ARG A 155 -14.64 2.71 1.31
C ARG A 155 -15.28 2.03 2.52
N PRO A 156 -14.83 0.84 2.94
CA PRO A 156 -15.29 0.19 4.16
C PRO A 156 -14.66 0.81 5.41
N CYS A 157 -15.32 0.70 6.57
CA CYS A 157 -14.85 1.25 7.82
C CYS A 157 -14.03 0.24 8.64
N PHE A 158 -12.79 0.60 9.02
CA PHE A 158 -11.95 -0.21 9.92
C PHE A 158 -12.55 -0.47 11.31
N ASN A 159 -13.55 0.31 11.72
CA ASN A 159 -14.23 0.16 13.01
C ASN A 159 -15.55 -0.62 12.91
N HIS A 160 -15.97 -1.04 11.72
CA HIS A 160 -17.19 -1.84 11.56
C HIS A 160 -16.92 -3.31 11.92
N PRO A 161 -17.65 -3.92 12.87
CA PRO A 161 -17.41 -5.29 13.32
C PRO A 161 -17.37 -6.33 12.19
N ASP A 162 -18.38 -6.37 11.31
CA ASP A 162 -18.40 -7.34 10.20
C ASP A 162 -17.22 -7.21 9.22
N TYR A 163 -16.76 -5.98 8.95
CA TYR A 163 -15.61 -5.75 8.08
C TYR A 163 -14.31 -6.28 8.71
N ARG A 164 -14.15 -6.08 10.02
CA ARG A 164 -13.01 -6.60 10.78
C ARG A 164 -13.07 -8.11 10.86
N ASN A 165 -14.22 -8.66 11.25
CA ASN A 165 -14.42 -10.10 11.41
C ASN A 165 -14.26 -10.84 10.08
N TRP A 166 -14.63 -10.23 8.96
CA TRP A 166 -14.36 -10.79 7.63
C TRP A 166 -12.86 -10.96 7.38
N HIS A 167 -12.06 -9.92 7.62
CA HIS A 167 -10.61 -10.00 7.38
C HIS A 167 -9.86 -10.82 8.44
N PHE A 168 -10.34 -10.83 9.69
CA PHE A 168 -9.84 -11.76 10.69
C PHE A 168 -10.12 -13.20 10.29
N GLY A 169 -11.34 -13.49 9.83
CA GLY A 169 -11.71 -14.80 9.29
C GLY A 169 -10.85 -15.19 8.08
N LEU A 170 -10.64 -14.26 7.13
CA LEU A 170 -9.79 -14.47 5.96
C LEU A 170 -8.35 -14.84 6.33
N ILE A 171 -7.75 -14.08 7.25
CA ILE A 171 -6.37 -14.31 7.68
C ILE A 171 -6.26 -15.58 8.52
N GLU A 172 -7.22 -15.82 9.42
CA GLU A 172 -7.29 -17.05 10.22
C GLU A 172 -7.43 -18.29 9.34
N ASP A 173 -8.27 -18.22 8.31
CA ASP A 173 -8.45 -19.26 7.30
C ASP A 173 -7.11 -19.53 6.61
N TYR A 174 -6.44 -18.50 6.09
CA TYR A 174 -5.16 -18.70 5.41
C TYR A 174 -4.09 -19.36 6.27
N ILE A 175 -3.89 -18.90 7.51
CA ILE A 175 -2.83 -19.45 8.37
C ILE A 175 -3.15 -20.86 8.88
N LYS A 176 -4.42 -21.27 8.92
CA LYS A 176 -4.84 -22.61 9.38
C LYS A 176 -5.02 -23.62 8.25
N SER A 177 -5.41 -23.17 7.07
CA SER A 177 -5.73 -24.01 5.93
C SER A 177 -4.55 -24.21 4.99
N TYR A 178 -3.58 -23.29 4.99
CA TYR A 178 -2.40 -23.36 4.14
C TYR A 178 -1.10 -23.29 4.95
N ASP A 179 -0.06 -23.96 4.45
CA ASP A 179 1.27 -23.88 5.04
C ASP A 179 2.02 -22.65 4.52
N ILE A 180 1.56 -21.45 4.90
CA ILE A 180 2.21 -20.18 4.55
C ILE A 180 3.27 -19.79 5.58
N ASP A 181 4.30 -19.09 5.13
CA ASP A 181 5.40 -18.57 5.94
C ASP A 181 5.11 -17.15 6.47
N GLY A 182 4.17 -16.43 5.85
CA GLY A 182 3.83 -15.09 6.26
C GLY A 182 2.52 -14.52 5.72
N VAL A 183 2.10 -13.43 6.35
CA VAL A 183 0.95 -12.61 5.98
C VAL A 183 1.43 -11.18 5.80
N ALA A 184 1.11 -10.61 4.64
CA ALA A 184 1.45 -9.25 4.27
C ALA A 184 0.17 -8.50 3.93
N TRP A 185 -0.14 -7.45 4.69
CA TRP A 185 -1.34 -6.66 4.48
C TRP A 185 -1.04 -5.32 3.80
N GLY A 186 -1.74 -5.06 2.69
CA GLY A 186 -1.68 -3.81 1.93
C GLY A 186 -2.94 -2.98 2.07
N SER A 187 -2.79 -1.76 2.60
CA SER A 187 -3.86 -0.75 2.69
C SER A 187 -3.36 0.59 2.16
N GLU A 188 -3.85 1.01 0.99
CA GLU A 188 -3.50 2.30 0.37
C GLU A 188 -4.57 3.35 0.64
N ARG A 189 -4.71 3.72 1.92
CA ARG A 189 -5.71 4.67 2.42
C ARG A 189 -5.07 5.78 3.26
N GLN A 190 -5.84 6.86 3.45
CA GLN A 190 -5.50 7.94 4.37
C GLN A 190 -6.79 8.47 5.00
N GLY A 191 -6.62 9.18 6.12
CA GLY A 191 -7.72 9.77 6.87
C GLY A 191 -8.40 10.94 6.14
N PRO A 192 -9.52 11.43 6.70
CA PRO A 192 -10.34 12.48 6.11
C PRO A 192 -9.57 13.78 5.81
N LEU A 193 -8.63 14.19 6.67
CA LEU A 193 -7.81 15.38 6.40
C LEU A 193 -6.86 15.13 5.22
N GLY A 194 -6.18 13.99 5.20
CA GLY A 194 -5.34 13.59 4.07
C GLY A 194 -6.12 13.54 2.75
N ASN A 195 -7.34 12.99 2.78
CA ASN A 195 -8.25 12.92 1.63
C ASN A 195 -8.69 14.29 1.10
N MET A 196 -8.54 15.37 1.88
CA MET A 196 -8.84 16.73 1.45
C MET A 196 -7.63 17.49 0.92
N LEU A 197 -6.44 17.21 1.47
CA LEU A 197 -5.21 17.96 1.18
C LEU A 197 -4.35 17.35 0.06
N GLY A 198 -4.40 16.03 -0.13
CA GLY A 198 -3.48 15.33 -1.03
C GLY A 198 -3.79 15.46 -2.54
N GLY A 199 -2.96 14.79 -3.34
CA GLY A 199 -3.10 14.68 -4.81
C GLY A 199 -3.83 13.42 -5.28
N ARG A 200 -3.26 12.70 -6.25
CA ARG A 200 -3.88 11.51 -6.90
C ARG A 200 -4.31 10.40 -5.92
N TRP A 201 -3.85 10.41 -4.66
CA TRP A 201 -4.25 9.48 -3.58
C TRP A 201 -5.47 9.92 -2.76
N THR A 202 -6.05 11.08 -3.06
CA THR A 202 -7.25 11.56 -2.37
C THR A 202 -8.51 10.94 -2.95
N THR A 203 -9.51 10.75 -2.08
CA THR A 203 -10.87 10.45 -2.52
C THR A 203 -11.80 11.66 -2.47
N GLY A 204 -11.39 12.73 -1.79
CA GLY A 204 -12.29 13.83 -1.42
C GLY A 204 -13.37 13.42 -0.41
N GLU A 205 -13.31 12.21 0.14
CA GLU A 205 -14.27 11.70 1.11
C GLU A 205 -13.86 12.11 2.52
N ILE A 206 -14.82 12.69 3.23
CA ILE A 206 -14.65 13.14 4.61
C ILE A 206 -15.39 12.15 5.52
N THR A 207 -14.67 11.11 5.92
CA THR A 207 -15.18 9.92 6.59
C THR A 207 -14.29 9.56 7.80
N CYS A 208 -14.69 8.71 8.73
CA CYS A 208 -15.93 7.96 8.81
C CYS A 208 -16.74 8.40 10.04
N PHE A 209 -17.96 8.88 9.83
CA PHE A 209 -18.94 9.29 10.84
C PHE A 209 -20.01 8.23 11.10
N CYS A 210 -19.71 6.94 10.88
CA CYS A 210 -20.63 5.85 11.24
C CYS A 210 -20.77 5.72 12.76
N ASP A 211 -21.79 5.00 13.23
CA ASP A 211 -22.07 4.87 14.66
C ASP A 211 -20.89 4.29 15.46
N HIS A 212 -20.11 3.37 14.86
CA HIS A 212 -18.91 2.80 15.48
C HIS A 212 -17.81 3.84 15.70
N CYS A 213 -17.52 4.67 14.68
CA CYS A 213 -16.54 5.75 14.82
C CYS A 213 -17.02 6.83 15.79
N ARG A 214 -18.32 7.17 15.75
CA ARG A 214 -18.93 8.12 16.70
C ARG A 214 -18.85 7.61 18.14
N ALA A 215 -19.02 6.30 18.36
CA ALA A 215 -18.87 5.68 19.68
C ALA A 215 -17.43 5.77 20.19
N ARG A 216 -16.46 5.34 19.37
CA ARG A 216 -15.02 5.42 19.72
C ARG A 216 -14.54 6.86 19.96
N ALA A 217 -15.08 7.82 19.21
CA ALA A 217 -14.81 9.24 19.42
C ALA A 217 -15.28 9.68 20.82
N ARG A 218 -16.48 9.30 21.25
CA ARG A 218 -17.01 9.62 22.59
C ARG A 218 -16.16 9.01 23.69
N GLU A 219 -15.70 7.76 23.53
CA GLU A 219 -14.79 7.10 24.47
C GLU A 219 -13.46 7.84 24.64
N LYS A 220 -12.96 8.47 23.57
CA LYS A 220 -11.74 9.29 23.56
C LYS A 220 -11.98 10.77 23.92
N GLY A 221 -13.21 11.15 24.29
CA GLY A 221 -13.56 12.55 24.60
C GLY A 221 -13.57 13.49 23.39
N ILE A 222 -13.63 12.95 22.16
CA ILE A 222 -13.67 13.74 20.93
C ILE A 222 -15.11 14.20 20.68
N GLN A 223 -15.30 15.52 20.54
CA GLN A 223 -16.60 16.12 20.25
C GLN A 223 -17.01 15.87 18.80
N VAL A 224 -17.77 14.80 18.57
CA VAL A 224 -18.18 14.33 17.24
C VAL A 224 -18.79 15.43 16.37
N GLU A 225 -19.74 16.20 16.90
CA GLU A 225 -20.41 17.25 16.12
C GLU A 225 -19.49 18.44 15.81
N ARG A 226 -18.52 18.73 16.67
CA ARG A 226 -17.49 19.73 16.37
C ARG A 226 -16.52 19.25 15.29
N ALA A 227 -16.12 17.98 15.32
CA ALA A 227 -15.37 17.36 14.22
C ALA A 227 -16.14 17.47 12.90
N ARG A 228 -17.41 17.07 12.91
CA ARG A 228 -18.29 17.13 11.73
C ARG A 228 -18.40 18.56 11.19
N GLN A 229 -18.65 19.54 12.06
CA GLN A 229 -18.72 20.95 11.67
C GLN A 229 -17.38 21.45 11.14
N GLY A 230 -16.27 21.18 11.83
CA GLY A 230 -14.93 21.60 11.42
C GLY A 230 -14.56 21.10 10.03
N TYR A 231 -14.92 19.85 9.70
CA TYR A 231 -14.71 19.35 8.35
C TYR A 231 -15.63 19.95 7.29
N LEU A 232 -16.88 20.32 7.63
CA LEU A 232 -17.75 21.05 6.70
C LEU A 232 -17.20 22.45 6.41
N GLU A 233 -16.67 23.13 7.43
CA GLU A 233 -15.96 24.41 7.25
C GLU A 233 -14.69 24.21 6.41
N LEU A 234 -13.94 23.13 6.64
CA LEU A 234 -12.76 22.81 5.84
C LEU A 234 -13.16 22.52 4.38
N GLU A 235 -14.27 21.80 4.15
CA GLU A 235 -14.78 21.50 2.80
C GLU A 235 -15.12 22.80 2.07
N GLN A 236 -15.82 23.70 2.75
CA GLN A 236 -16.14 25.03 2.23
C GLN A 236 -14.87 25.84 1.92
N PHE A 237 -13.89 25.83 2.83
CA PHE A 237 -12.60 26.50 2.65
C PHE A 237 -11.88 25.97 1.41
N ILE A 238 -11.70 24.65 1.29
CA ILE A 238 -11.02 24.04 0.13
C ILE A 238 -11.78 24.31 -1.17
N ARG A 239 -13.11 24.27 -1.15
CA ARG A 239 -13.92 24.63 -2.32
C ARG A 239 -13.68 26.08 -2.75
N ASN A 240 -13.72 27.02 -1.81
CA ASN A 240 -13.45 28.44 -2.07
C ASN A 240 -12.04 28.62 -2.64
N THR A 241 -11.06 27.94 -2.06
CA THR A 241 -9.67 27.97 -2.53
C THR A 241 -9.54 27.48 -3.97
N ARG A 242 -10.21 26.38 -4.33
CA ARG A 242 -10.22 25.86 -5.71
C ARG A 242 -10.98 26.76 -6.69
N SER A 243 -11.85 27.63 -6.20
CA SER A 243 -12.55 28.67 -6.98
C SER A 243 -11.86 30.04 -6.92
N ASP A 244 -10.59 30.09 -6.53
CA ASP A 244 -9.78 31.32 -6.48
C ASP A 244 -10.31 32.41 -5.54
N VAL A 245 -11.16 32.04 -4.58
CA VAL A 245 -11.64 32.95 -3.54
C VAL A 245 -10.58 33.02 -2.44
N ARG A 246 -9.71 34.03 -2.53
CA ARG A 246 -8.63 34.23 -1.58
C ARG A 246 -9.13 34.77 -0.24
N PRO A 247 -8.83 34.12 0.90
CA PRO A 247 -9.08 34.68 2.23
C PRO A 247 -8.25 35.95 2.48
N ILE A 248 -8.74 36.87 3.31
CA ILE A 248 -8.06 38.14 3.63
C ILE A 248 -6.62 37.91 4.11
N ASP A 249 -6.43 36.98 5.05
CA ASP A 249 -5.12 36.67 5.64
C ASP A 249 -4.32 35.61 4.86
N GLY A 250 -4.83 35.17 3.69
CA GLY A 250 -4.24 34.06 2.93
C GLY A 250 -4.77 32.68 3.34
N TYR A 251 -4.41 31.69 2.53
CA TYR A 251 -4.89 30.31 2.60
C TYR A 251 -4.31 29.57 3.82
N PHE A 252 -2.99 29.59 4.02
CA PHE A 252 -2.38 28.84 5.13
C PHE A 252 -2.81 29.37 6.50
N VAL A 253 -2.82 30.70 6.68
CA VAL A 253 -3.27 31.33 7.94
C VAL A 253 -4.73 31.01 8.23
N SER A 254 -5.60 31.04 7.21
CA SER A 254 -7.02 30.69 7.37
C SER A 254 -7.22 29.21 7.70
N PHE A 255 -6.45 28.32 7.07
CA PHE A 255 -6.44 26.90 7.43
C PHE A 255 -5.99 26.68 8.88
N TRP A 256 -4.90 27.32 9.30
CA TRP A 256 -4.41 27.22 10.68
C TRP A 256 -5.43 27.73 11.70
N ARG A 257 -6.09 28.86 11.41
CA ARG A 257 -7.20 29.38 12.23
C ARG A 257 -8.34 28.38 12.35
N LEU A 258 -8.70 27.71 11.26
CA LEU A 258 -9.73 26.70 11.25
C LEU A 258 -9.36 25.49 12.13
N LEU A 259 -8.10 25.06 12.14
CA LEU A 259 -7.61 24.03 13.07
C LEU A 259 -7.64 24.48 14.54
N LEU A 260 -7.29 25.75 14.83
CA LEU A 260 -7.38 26.29 16.19
C LEU A 260 -8.84 26.41 16.67
N GLN A 261 -9.76 26.73 15.76
CA GLN A 261 -11.18 26.79 16.05
C GLN A 261 -11.79 25.39 16.23
N PHE A 262 -11.38 24.43 15.39
CA PHE A 262 -11.85 23.05 15.39
C PHE A 262 -10.69 22.07 15.52
N PRO A 263 -10.06 21.97 16.71
CA PRO A 263 -9.00 21.00 16.94
C PRO A 263 -9.49 19.56 16.74
N GLU A 264 -10.81 19.34 16.80
CA GLU A 264 -11.44 18.06 16.49
C GLU A 264 -11.15 17.56 15.08
N ILE A 265 -10.75 18.42 14.12
CA ILE A 265 -10.29 17.96 12.80
C ILE A 265 -9.05 17.07 12.95
N LEU A 266 -8.06 17.51 13.72
CA LEU A 266 -6.85 16.70 13.95
C LEU A 266 -7.17 15.49 14.82
N ALA A 267 -7.99 15.66 15.86
CA ALA A 267 -8.37 14.54 16.72
C ALA A 267 -9.12 13.44 15.95
N TRP A 268 -9.94 13.82 14.98
CA TRP A 268 -10.69 12.88 14.14
C TRP A 268 -9.81 12.23 13.06
N GLU A 269 -8.85 12.95 12.48
CA GLU A 269 -7.80 12.36 11.64
C GLU A 269 -7.05 11.28 12.43
N SER A 270 -6.60 11.58 13.65
CA SER A 270 -5.95 10.61 14.53
C SER A 270 -6.86 9.43 14.88
N LEU A 271 -8.14 9.65 15.18
CA LEU A 271 -9.11 8.58 15.44
C LEU A 271 -9.22 7.60 14.25
N TRP A 272 -9.21 8.12 13.02
CA TRP A 272 -9.29 7.31 11.82
C TRP A 272 -8.06 6.41 11.69
N HIS A 273 -6.86 6.98 11.82
CA HIS A 273 -5.60 6.22 11.76
C HIS A 273 -5.45 5.24 12.93
N ASP A 274 -5.89 5.61 14.13
CA ASP A 274 -5.94 4.72 15.30
C ASP A 274 -6.75 3.46 15.01
N GLY A 275 -7.85 3.57 14.24
CA GLY A 275 -8.66 2.42 13.83
C GLY A 275 -7.90 1.46 12.92
N GLN A 276 -7.16 1.99 11.95
CA GLN A 276 -6.28 1.20 11.07
C GLN A 276 -5.15 0.54 11.87
N GLN A 277 -4.43 1.30 12.70
CA GLN A 277 -3.33 0.76 13.50
C GLN A 277 -3.81 -0.25 14.55
N GLN A 278 -5.03 -0.10 15.09
CA GLN A 278 -5.63 -1.11 15.95
C GLN A 278 -5.95 -2.40 15.18
N PHE A 279 -6.45 -2.31 13.95
CA PHE A 279 -6.62 -3.49 13.10
C PHE A 279 -5.29 -4.24 12.90
N PHE A 280 -4.20 -3.54 12.59
CA PHE A 280 -2.87 -4.15 12.44
C PHE A 280 -2.39 -4.86 13.73
N ARG A 281 -2.53 -4.21 14.89
CA ARG A 281 -2.17 -4.84 16.18
C ARG A 281 -2.97 -6.11 16.46
N GLU A 282 -4.27 -6.11 16.16
CA GLU A 282 -5.13 -7.26 16.38
C GLU A 282 -4.83 -8.39 15.39
N VAL A 283 -4.56 -8.10 14.12
CA VAL A 283 -4.07 -9.09 13.15
C VAL A 283 -2.76 -9.71 13.65
N TYR A 284 -1.78 -8.88 14.06
CA TYR A 284 -0.51 -9.36 14.57
C TYR A 284 -0.71 -10.30 15.77
N GLY A 285 -1.45 -9.85 16.78
CA GLY A 285 -1.72 -10.64 17.99
C GLY A 285 -2.45 -11.96 17.67
N MET A 286 -3.44 -11.93 16.79
CA MET A 286 -4.17 -13.11 16.36
C MET A 286 -3.27 -14.12 15.66
N VAL A 287 -2.49 -13.69 14.66
CA VAL A 287 -1.57 -14.59 13.94
C VAL A 287 -0.56 -15.18 14.90
N LYS A 288 0.06 -14.35 15.76
CA LYS A 288 1.06 -14.83 16.74
C LYS A 288 0.49 -15.78 17.79
N ALA A 289 -0.78 -15.64 18.15
CA ALA A 289 -1.45 -16.56 19.06
C ALA A 289 -1.76 -17.92 18.40
N ILE A 290 -2.00 -17.96 17.09
CA ILE A 290 -2.40 -19.16 16.35
C ILE A 290 -1.17 -19.90 15.79
N ARG A 291 -0.26 -19.18 15.14
CA ARG A 291 0.97 -19.66 14.50
C ARG A 291 2.10 -18.63 14.70
N PRO A 292 2.83 -18.67 15.84
CA PRO A 292 3.85 -17.68 16.17
C PRO A 292 5.00 -17.59 15.15
N GLU A 293 5.26 -18.66 14.42
CA GLU A 293 6.27 -18.77 13.37
C GLU A 293 5.90 -18.03 12.08
N VAL A 294 4.61 -17.83 11.79
CA VAL A 294 4.15 -17.09 10.60
C VAL A 294 4.49 -15.62 10.76
N GLN A 295 5.23 -15.06 9.80
CA GLN A 295 5.59 -13.64 9.83
C GLN A 295 4.39 -12.75 9.48
N VAL A 296 4.31 -11.58 10.08
CA VAL A 296 3.27 -10.58 9.81
C VAL A 296 3.94 -9.26 9.44
N GLY A 297 3.48 -8.63 8.37
CA GLY A 297 3.99 -7.34 7.96
C GLY A 297 3.04 -6.47 7.17
N TRP A 298 3.44 -5.21 7.04
CA TRP A 298 2.59 -4.13 6.56
C TRP A 298 3.23 -3.43 5.37
N HIS A 299 2.43 -3.14 4.35
CA HIS A 299 2.84 -2.30 3.22
C HIS A 299 2.55 -0.83 3.51
N ILE A 300 3.63 -0.05 3.56
CA ILE A 300 3.59 1.41 3.68
C ILE A 300 3.74 1.98 2.28
N TYR A 301 2.63 2.49 1.72
CA TYR A 301 2.58 2.95 0.34
C TYR A 301 3.29 4.29 0.11
N HIS A 302 3.54 4.60 -1.15
CA HIS A 302 4.50 5.63 -1.57
C HIS A 302 4.21 7.05 -1.06
N LEU A 303 2.97 7.37 -0.68
CA LEU A 303 2.62 8.67 -0.12
C LEU A 303 3.43 9.00 1.15
N ASN A 304 3.91 7.97 1.86
CA ASN A 304 4.82 8.12 2.99
C ASN A 304 6.13 8.85 2.64
N SER A 305 6.56 8.77 1.38
CA SER A 305 7.75 9.48 0.90
C SER A 305 7.48 10.94 0.56
N PHE A 306 6.24 11.31 0.27
CA PHE A 306 5.91 12.61 -0.31
C PHE A 306 5.19 13.56 0.64
N SER A 307 4.36 13.01 1.51
CA SER A 307 3.47 13.79 2.38
C SER A 307 3.98 13.78 3.81
N PRO A 308 4.43 14.93 4.35
CA PRO A 308 4.79 15.01 5.77
C PRO A 308 3.59 14.69 6.66
N PHE A 309 2.37 15.01 6.21
CA PHE A 309 1.13 14.71 6.92
C PHE A 309 0.87 13.20 6.98
N HIS A 310 1.01 12.48 5.86
CA HIS A 310 0.82 11.04 5.86
C HIS A 310 1.96 10.33 6.62
N ARG A 311 3.21 10.74 6.41
CA ARG A 311 4.38 10.21 7.11
C ARG A 311 4.23 10.31 8.63
N ALA A 312 3.67 11.42 9.14
CA ALA A 312 3.41 11.59 10.57
C ALA A 312 2.39 10.58 11.14
N THR A 313 1.55 9.96 10.30
CA THR A 313 0.55 8.96 10.71
C THR A 313 1.06 7.52 10.62
N GLN A 314 2.19 7.32 9.94
CA GLN A 314 2.83 6.02 9.70
C GLN A 314 4.17 5.93 10.47
N ASP A 315 4.09 6.09 11.80
CA ASP A 315 5.25 6.00 12.67
C ASP A 315 5.83 4.58 12.67
N LEU A 316 6.91 4.38 11.91
CA LEU A 316 7.57 3.08 11.76
C LEU A 316 8.15 2.55 13.09
N GLY A 317 8.54 3.45 14.00
CA GLY A 317 9.00 3.08 15.33
C GLY A 317 7.86 2.46 16.14
N ALA A 318 6.71 3.13 16.19
CA ALA A 318 5.52 2.59 16.85
C ALA A 318 5.02 1.30 16.18
N MET A 319 4.99 1.26 14.85
CA MET A 319 4.53 0.08 14.08
C MET A 319 5.41 -1.16 14.33
N SER A 320 6.71 -0.97 14.56
CA SER A 320 7.64 -2.08 14.78
C SER A 320 7.31 -2.97 15.99
N HIS A 321 6.50 -2.50 16.95
CA HIS A 321 6.05 -3.32 18.09
C HIS A 321 5.04 -4.41 17.72
N TYR A 322 4.45 -4.34 16.54
CA TYR A 322 3.47 -5.31 16.02
C TYR A 322 3.78 -5.67 14.57
N SER A 323 5.06 -5.80 14.25
CA SER A 323 5.54 -6.11 12.90
C SER A 323 6.74 -7.05 12.96
N ASP A 324 6.68 -8.16 12.25
CA ASP A 324 7.90 -8.94 11.96
C ASP A 324 8.67 -8.30 10.80
N PHE A 325 7.95 -7.73 9.82
CA PHE A 325 8.54 -6.95 8.74
C PHE A 325 7.67 -5.75 8.33
N ILE A 326 8.29 -4.75 7.74
CA ILE A 326 7.63 -3.61 7.10
C ILE A 326 8.10 -3.57 5.64
N LYS A 327 7.16 -3.66 4.72
CA LYS A 327 7.37 -3.39 3.30
C LYS A 327 7.29 -1.87 3.09
N LEU A 328 8.43 -1.22 2.96
CA LEU A 328 8.51 0.23 2.72
C LEU A 328 8.58 0.50 1.23
N VAL A 329 7.57 1.15 0.66
CA VAL A 329 7.59 1.53 -0.76
C VAL A 329 8.60 2.65 -1.02
N VAL A 330 9.62 2.35 -1.82
CA VAL A 330 10.67 3.29 -2.27
C VAL A 330 10.82 3.23 -3.79
N TYR A 331 9.69 3.36 -4.48
CA TYR A 331 9.59 3.23 -5.94
C TYR A 331 10.23 4.42 -6.66
N ASN A 332 11.52 4.36 -6.95
CA ASN A 332 12.28 5.48 -7.49
C ASN A 332 11.93 5.79 -8.95
N ASN A 333 11.57 4.79 -9.78
CA ASN A 333 11.29 5.01 -11.20
C ASN A 333 10.08 5.92 -11.43
N CYS A 334 8.99 5.71 -10.68
CA CYS A 334 7.77 6.51 -10.79
C CYS A 334 7.67 7.68 -9.79
N ALA A 335 8.75 7.98 -9.04
CA ALA A 335 8.69 8.91 -7.92
C ALA A 335 8.49 10.37 -8.32
N GLY A 336 9.22 10.88 -9.32
CA GLY A 336 9.16 12.29 -9.72
C GLY A 336 7.73 12.75 -10.08
N PRO A 337 7.07 12.15 -11.07
CA PRO A 337 5.70 12.52 -11.42
C PRO A 337 4.74 12.40 -10.22
N ARG A 338 4.90 11.36 -9.39
CA ARG A 338 4.10 11.15 -8.18
C ARG A 338 4.29 12.27 -7.15
N TYR A 339 5.52 12.67 -6.89
CA TYR A 339 5.83 13.75 -5.98
C TYR A 339 5.31 15.08 -6.49
N THR A 340 5.50 15.37 -7.78
CA THR A 340 4.97 16.58 -8.41
C THR A 340 3.45 16.68 -8.27
N ASN A 341 2.72 15.60 -8.59
CA ASN A 341 1.26 15.55 -8.41
C ASN A 341 0.84 15.84 -6.95
N PHE A 342 1.63 15.43 -5.96
CA PHE A 342 1.37 15.76 -4.57
C PHE A 342 1.59 17.25 -4.28
N ILE A 343 2.72 17.82 -4.71
CA ILE A 343 3.04 19.25 -4.54
C ILE A 343 1.97 20.13 -5.21
N GLU A 344 1.62 19.87 -6.47
CA GLU A 344 0.59 20.64 -7.17
C GLU A 344 -0.77 20.58 -6.46
N ALA A 345 -1.14 19.41 -5.93
CA ALA A 345 -2.41 19.26 -5.25
C ALA A 345 -2.47 20.01 -3.92
N ILE A 346 -1.41 19.96 -3.12
CA ILE A 346 -1.38 20.70 -1.85
C ILE A 346 -1.29 22.22 -2.07
N HIS A 347 -0.67 22.66 -3.17
CA HIS A 347 -0.72 24.05 -3.60
C HIS A 347 -2.11 24.49 -4.07
N ASN A 348 -2.92 23.58 -4.57
CA ASN A 348 -4.34 23.86 -4.86
C ASN A 348 -5.24 23.78 -3.60
N THR A 349 -4.63 23.72 -2.41
CA THR A 349 -5.32 23.73 -1.11
C THR A 349 -4.68 24.75 -0.15
N ILE A 350 -3.89 24.32 0.82
CA ILE A 350 -3.43 25.16 1.93
C ILE A 350 -2.22 26.03 1.59
N PHE A 351 -1.49 25.71 0.51
CA PHE A 351 -0.28 26.45 0.09
C PHE A 351 -0.48 27.32 -1.16
N LYS A 352 -1.72 27.67 -1.50
CA LYS A 352 -2.05 28.41 -2.73
C LYS A 352 -1.47 29.84 -2.79
N ASP A 353 -1.03 30.41 -1.67
CA ASP A 353 -0.32 31.71 -1.66
C ASP A 353 1.14 31.60 -2.19
N ALA A 354 1.70 30.39 -2.28
CA ALA A 354 3.06 30.15 -2.74
C ALA A 354 3.07 29.48 -4.13
N LYS A 355 4.15 29.69 -4.89
CA LYS A 355 4.38 28.95 -6.13
C LYS A 355 4.69 27.49 -5.81
N PRO A 356 4.26 26.52 -6.63
CA PRO A 356 4.59 25.10 -6.44
C PRO A 356 6.09 24.83 -6.23
N GLU A 357 6.96 25.57 -6.93
CA GLU A 357 8.43 25.48 -6.79
C GLU A 357 8.90 25.80 -5.35
N ASP A 358 8.29 26.79 -4.69
CA ASP A 358 8.65 27.18 -3.32
C ASP A 358 8.23 26.11 -2.31
N GLY A 359 7.03 25.54 -2.48
CA GLY A 359 6.57 24.44 -1.63
C GLY A 359 7.31 23.14 -1.90
N PHE A 360 7.69 22.86 -3.14
CA PHE A 360 8.62 21.78 -3.48
C PHE A 360 9.92 21.92 -2.68
N LYS A 361 10.58 23.08 -2.72
CA LYS A 361 11.82 23.33 -1.96
C LYS A 361 11.63 23.13 -0.45
N LEU A 362 10.52 23.61 0.11
CA LEU A 362 10.23 23.50 1.53
C LEU A 362 9.96 22.05 1.95
N ILE A 363 9.06 21.36 1.25
CA ILE A 363 8.66 19.99 1.57
C ILE A 363 9.83 19.03 1.35
N SER A 364 10.62 19.21 0.29
CA SER A 364 11.83 18.42 0.06
C SER A 364 12.82 18.55 1.22
N ARG A 365 12.97 19.75 1.82
CA ARG A 365 13.78 19.93 3.04
C ARG A 365 13.20 19.24 4.27
N PHE A 366 11.87 19.25 4.45
CA PHE A 366 11.23 18.53 5.56
C PHE A 366 11.42 17.02 5.47
N LEU A 367 11.49 16.49 4.26
CA LEU A 367 11.53 15.05 3.99
C LEU A 367 12.92 14.53 3.64
N ASP A 368 13.93 15.40 3.58
CA ASP A 368 15.31 15.13 3.13
C ASP A 368 15.39 14.55 1.70
N ILE A 369 14.61 15.12 0.79
CA ILE A 369 14.60 14.75 -0.64
C ILE A 369 15.55 15.68 -1.42
N ASP A 370 16.45 15.08 -2.20
CA ASP A 370 17.40 15.78 -3.07
C ASP A 370 17.51 15.05 -4.43
N GLU A 371 16.47 15.20 -5.25
CA GLU A 371 16.29 14.40 -6.48
C GLU A 371 16.22 15.25 -7.77
N GLY A 372 16.72 16.49 -7.69
CA GLY A 372 16.81 17.43 -8.81
C GLY A 372 15.84 18.62 -8.72
N PRO A 373 15.88 19.52 -9.71
CA PRO A 373 15.09 20.74 -9.73
C PRO A 373 13.60 20.47 -10.08
N TRP A 374 12.74 21.44 -9.75
CA TRP A 374 11.28 21.34 -9.95
C TRP A 374 10.89 21.14 -11.41
N GLU A 375 11.57 21.82 -12.34
CA GLU A 375 11.28 21.86 -13.76
C GLU A 375 11.42 20.49 -14.44
N GLU A 376 12.27 19.62 -13.90
CA GLU A 376 12.51 18.27 -14.41
C GLU A 376 11.62 17.21 -13.73
N MET A 377 11.05 17.53 -12.58
CA MET A 377 10.47 16.55 -11.65
C MET A 377 9.30 15.77 -12.26
N HIS A 378 8.54 16.39 -13.17
CA HIS A 378 7.37 15.78 -13.80
C HIS A 378 7.66 14.49 -14.60
N ASN A 379 8.87 14.31 -15.14
CA ASN A 379 9.21 13.14 -15.98
C ASN A 379 10.43 12.36 -15.47
N ARG A 380 11.02 12.82 -14.36
CA ARG A 380 12.29 12.34 -13.83
C ARG A 380 12.09 11.14 -12.92
N LYS A 381 12.87 10.09 -13.16
CA LYS A 381 13.10 9.02 -12.17
C LYS A 381 13.97 9.56 -11.04
N TRP A 382 13.71 9.11 -9.82
CA TRP A 382 14.61 9.37 -8.71
C TRP A 382 15.77 8.39 -8.71
N SER A 383 16.88 8.85 -8.13
CA SER A 383 18.10 8.09 -8.00
C SER A 383 17.95 6.92 -7.03
N SER A 384 18.86 5.96 -7.15
CA SER A 384 19.03 4.89 -6.15
C SER A 384 19.48 5.43 -4.78
N GLN A 385 19.98 6.67 -4.68
CA GLN A 385 20.30 7.28 -3.39
C GLN A 385 19.06 7.59 -2.55
N TYR A 386 17.93 7.94 -3.17
CA TYR A 386 16.65 8.02 -2.47
C TYR A 386 16.27 6.68 -1.83
N VAL A 387 16.44 5.57 -2.57
CA VAL A 387 16.18 4.21 -2.08
C VAL A 387 17.04 3.91 -0.85
N ARG A 388 18.34 4.24 -0.91
CA ARG A 388 19.27 4.11 0.22
C ARG A 388 18.81 4.92 1.44
N LYS A 389 18.60 6.23 1.27
CA LYS A 389 18.24 7.14 2.37
C LYS A 389 16.94 6.77 3.06
N GLU A 390 15.89 6.44 2.30
CA GLU A 390 14.61 6.02 2.89
C GLU A 390 14.72 4.68 3.60
N THR A 391 15.55 3.76 3.10
CA THR A 391 15.86 2.48 3.78
C THR A 391 16.58 2.73 5.10
N GLU A 392 17.63 3.56 5.10
CA GLU A 392 18.39 3.94 6.31
C GLU A 392 17.51 4.64 7.34
N ARG A 393 16.61 5.54 6.90
CA ARG A 393 15.63 6.23 7.75
C ARG A 393 14.71 5.22 8.44
N ALA A 394 14.15 4.27 7.70
CA ALA A 394 13.27 3.26 8.25
C ALA A 394 13.99 2.30 9.22
N LEU A 395 15.20 1.87 8.87
CA LEU A 395 16.05 1.08 9.78
C LEU A 395 16.35 1.83 11.07
N SER A 396 16.66 3.12 10.97
CA SER A 396 16.94 3.99 12.12
C SER A 396 15.71 4.15 13.01
N ALA A 397 14.51 4.30 12.43
CA ALA A 397 13.26 4.39 13.19
C ALA A 397 12.99 3.11 14.01
N VAL A 398 13.10 1.93 13.38
CA VAL A 398 12.93 0.63 14.06
C VAL A 398 13.98 0.43 15.15
N LYS A 399 15.25 0.71 14.84
CA LYS A 399 16.37 0.59 15.78
C LYS A 399 16.19 1.50 16.99
N SER A 400 15.74 2.73 16.78
CA SER A 400 15.51 3.69 17.87
C SER A 400 14.35 3.28 18.78
N ALA A 401 13.37 2.53 18.26
CA ALA A 401 12.31 1.91 19.05
C ALA A 401 12.75 0.62 19.76
N GLY A 402 13.99 0.13 19.54
CA GLY A 402 14.53 -1.06 20.19
C GLY A 402 13.98 -2.39 19.66
N ASN A 403 13.33 -2.38 18.50
CA ASN A 403 12.73 -3.57 17.90
C ASN A 403 13.64 -4.19 16.81
N LYS A 404 13.29 -5.42 16.40
CA LYS A 404 14.02 -6.20 15.38
C LYS A 404 13.22 -6.40 14.09
N THR A 405 12.18 -5.59 13.88
CA THR A 405 11.36 -5.63 12.66
C THR A 405 12.23 -5.48 11.42
N LEU A 406 12.02 -6.38 10.46
CA LEU A 406 12.74 -6.35 9.19
C LEU A 406 12.22 -5.21 8.33
N ILE A 407 13.11 -4.39 7.79
CA ILE A 407 12.77 -3.42 6.74
C ILE A 407 13.07 -4.05 5.39
N ILE A 408 12.02 -4.19 4.58
CA ILE A 408 12.08 -4.75 3.23
C ILE A 408 11.66 -3.67 2.23
N PRO A 409 12.61 -2.96 1.61
CA PRO A 409 12.33 -1.98 0.58
C PRO A 409 11.58 -2.60 -0.61
N GLY A 410 10.45 -2.00 -0.97
CA GLY A 410 9.72 -2.30 -2.19
C GLY A 410 10.30 -1.49 -3.35
N ILE A 411 10.80 -2.19 -4.37
CA ILE A 411 11.41 -1.62 -5.57
C ILE A 411 10.39 -1.65 -6.70
N ASP A 412 10.23 -0.56 -7.45
CA ASP A 412 9.36 -0.56 -8.62
C ASP A 412 10.08 -1.11 -9.85
N VAL A 413 9.46 -2.12 -10.45
CA VAL A 413 9.90 -2.75 -11.69
C VAL A 413 8.74 -2.71 -12.67
N ASP A 414 8.93 -1.98 -13.76
CA ASP A 414 7.95 -1.83 -14.86
C ASP A 414 6.55 -1.36 -14.41
N ILE A 415 6.48 -0.59 -13.32
CA ILE A 415 5.22 0.05 -12.95
C ILE A 415 4.79 0.96 -14.10
N PRO A 416 3.54 0.84 -14.59
CA PRO A 416 3.00 1.71 -15.62
C PRO A 416 3.18 3.21 -15.31
N THR A 417 3.85 3.93 -16.22
CA THR A 417 4.08 5.39 -16.17
C THR A 417 3.39 6.08 -17.36
N ASP A 418 2.93 7.32 -17.15
CA ASP A 418 2.16 8.05 -18.18
C ASP A 418 3.03 8.31 -19.43
N LYS A 419 2.41 8.56 -20.59
CA LYS A 419 3.15 8.77 -21.85
C LYS A 419 4.12 9.95 -21.73
N GLY A 420 5.41 9.70 -21.99
CA GLY A 420 6.48 10.71 -21.90
C GLY A 420 7.23 10.69 -20.58
N GLU A 421 6.75 9.93 -19.59
CA GLU A 421 7.51 9.58 -18.39
C GLU A 421 8.51 8.47 -18.69
N SER A 422 9.50 8.33 -17.82
CA SER A 422 10.57 7.36 -17.99
C SER A 422 10.07 5.91 -17.75
N LEU A 423 10.59 4.96 -18.52
CA LEU A 423 10.32 3.52 -18.37
C LEU A 423 11.47 2.83 -17.64
N THR A 424 11.20 1.89 -16.75
CA THR A 424 12.23 1.07 -16.08
C THR A 424 13.16 0.41 -17.09
N GLN A 425 14.47 0.52 -16.83
CA GLN A 425 15.55 -0.18 -17.50
C GLN A 425 16.22 -1.15 -16.51
N PRO A 426 16.95 -2.17 -16.99
CA PRO A 426 17.60 -3.15 -16.12
C PRO A 426 18.53 -2.49 -15.08
N GLU A 427 19.38 -1.56 -15.53
CA GLU A 427 20.31 -0.80 -14.66
C GLU A 427 19.59 -0.08 -13.50
N ASP A 428 18.37 0.46 -13.74
CA ASP A 428 17.61 1.13 -12.67
C ASP A 428 17.26 0.15 -11.53
N VAL A 429 16.92 -1.09 -11.89
CA VAL A 429 16.61 -2.16 -10.92
C VAL A 429 17.88 -2.60 -10.20
N TYR A 430 18.97 -2.83 -10.95
CA TYR A 430 20.26 -3.18 -10.38
C TYR A 430 20.71 -2.16 -9.32
N GLU A 431 20.69 -0.87 -9.66
CA GLU A 431 21.10 0.21 -8.77
C GLU A 431 20.19 0.34 -7.54
N ALA A 432 18.86 0.28 -7.74
CA ALA A 432 17.90 0.39 -6.64
C ALA A 432 18.02 -0.78 -5.65
N VAL A 433 18.17 -2.02 -6.15
CA VAL A 433 18.39 -3.21 -5.32
C VAL A 433 19.72 -3.10 -4.59
N THR A 434 20.80 -2.73 -5.29
CA THR A 434 22.13 -2.53 -4.69
C THR A 434 22.07 -1.50 -3.56
N ALA A 435 21.43 -0.35 -3.79
CA ALA A 435 21.28 0.71 -2.80
C ALA A 435 20.50 0.26 -1.56
N ALA A 436 19.39 -0.47 -1.73
CA ALA A 436 18.62 -1.03 -0.62
C ALA A 436 19.43 -2.03 0.22
N MET A 437 20.22 -2.89 -0.44
CA MET A 437 21.04 -3.91 0.23
C MET A 437 22.23 -3.29 0.97
N GLU A 438 22.93 -2.34 0.34
CA GLU A 438 24.05 -1.62 0.95
C GLU A 438 23.62 -0.67 2.09
N ALA A 439 22.38 -0.16 2.06
CA ALA A 439 21.77 0.55 3.19
C ALA A 439 21.56 -0.34 4.43
N GLY A 440 21.72 -1.66 4.30
CA GLY A 440 21.45 -2.62 5.36
C GLY A 440 20.02 -3.15 5.38
N GLY A 441 19.25 -2.97 4.29
CA GLY A 441 17.94 -3.60 4.13
C GLY A 441 17.99 -5.10 4.41
N HIS A 442 16.91 -5.65 4.97
CA HIS A 442 16.84 -7.08 5.32
C HIS A 442 16.46 -7.97 4.13
N GLY A 443 16.39 -7.38 2.94
CA GLY A 443 15.89 -7.97 1.72
C GLY A 443 15.34 -6.89 0.79
N VAL A 444 14.66 -7.29 -0.28
CA VAL A 444 13.91 -6.41 -1.20
C VAL A 444 12.64 -7.11 -1.67
N ILE A 445 11.61 -6.34 -2.04
CA ILE A 445 10.42 -6.86 -2.73
C ILE A 445 10.28 -6.18 -4.10
N LEU A 446 10.42 -6.95 -5.17
CA LEU A 446 10.11 -6.49 -6.51
C LEU A 446 8.59 -6.28 -6.64
N SER A 447 8.22 -5.05 -6.98
CA SER A 447 6.85 -4.56 -7.02
C SER A 447 6.54 -3.96 -8.40
N ARG A 448 5.32 -4.02 -8.92
CA ARG A 448 4.09 -4.39 -8.21
C ARG A 448 3.62 -5.82 -8.40
N LYS A 449 3.98 -6.46 -9.51
CA LYS A 449 3.66 -7.87 -9.77
C LYS A 449 4.48 -8.40 -10.96
N TYR A 450 4.80 -9.68 -10.94
CA TYR A 450 5.54 -10.37 -11.99
C TYR A 450 4.95 -10.17 -13.40
N SER A 451 3.62 -10.21 -13.57
CA SER A 451 2.98 -10.06 -14.89
C SER A 451 3.14 -8.67 -15.54
N GLU A 452 3.74 -7.69 -14.85
CA GLU A 452 4.12 -6.38 -15.40
C GLU A 452 5.60 -6.31 -15.79
N MET A 453 6.44 -7.20 -15.27
CA MET A 453 7.88 -7.06 -15.27
C MET A 453 8.49 -7.73 -16.50
N LYS A 454 9.46 -7.08 -17.13
CA LYS A 454 10.27 -7.73 -18.16
C LYS A 454 11.29 -8.65 -17.52
N LEU A 455 11.57 -9.79 -18.14
CA LEU A 455 12.53 -10.76 -17.62
C LEU A 455 13.94 -10.17 -17.45
N ALA A 456 14.36 -9.28 -18.35
CA ALA A 456 15.65 -8.58 -18.25
C ALA A 456 15.75 -7.72 -16.98
N ASN A 457 14.66 -7.08 -16.56
CA ASN A 457 14.64 -6.26 -15.34
C ASN A 457 14.65 -7.14 -14.07
N ILE A 458 14.02 -8.32 -14.12
CA ILE A 458 14.10 -9.32 -13.04
C ILE A 458 15.52 -9.88 -12.93
N GLU A 459 16.18 -10.14 -14.06
CA GLU A 459 17.54 -10.66 -14.13
C GLU A 459 18.57 -9.70 -13.48
N ASP A 460 18.43 -8.40 -13.69
CA ASP A 460 19.31 -7.40 -13.07
C ASP A 460 19.12 -7.26 -11.56
N CYS A 461 17.92 -7.54 -11.03
CA CYS A 461 17.76 -7.76 -9.59
C CYS A 461 18.61 -8.95 -9.12
N GLY A 462 18.53 -10.08 -9.83
CA GLY A 462 19.33 -11.25 -9.48
C GLY A 462 20.83 -11.00 -9.55
N GLN A 463 21.29 -10.24 -10.55
CA GLN A 463 22.68 -9.82 -10.66
C GLN A 463 23.13 -8.95 -9.48
N ALA A 464 22.32 -7.95 -9.08
CA ALA A 464 22.62 -7.13 -7.91
C ALA A 464 22.74 -7.96 -6.61
N ILE A 465 21.87 -8.96 -6.44
CA ILE A 465 21.94 -9.88 -5.28
C ILE A 465 23.20 -10.75 -5.31
N MET A 466 23.58 -11.28 -6.47
CA MET A 466 24.80 -12.08 -6.62
C MET A 466 26.06 -11.26 -6.31
N ASP A 467 26.13 -10.03 -6.82
CA ASP A 467 27.25 -9.12 -6.58
C ASP A 467 27.35 -8.73 -5.11
N TYR A 468 26.22 -8.42 -4.46
CA TYR A 468 26.18 -8.10 -3.03
C TYR A 468 26.68 -9.27 -2.18
N ASN A 469 26.22 -10.49 -2.46
CA ASN A 469 26.65 -11.69 -1.74
C ASN A 469 28.14 -11.97 -1.92
N THR A 470 28.68 -11.76 -3.14
CA THR A 470 30.10 -11.94 -3.43
C THR A 470 30.99 -10.94 -2.69
N ARG A 471 30.53 -9.68 -2.53
CA ARG A 471 31.25 -8.64 -1.77
C ARG A 471 31.15 -8.83 -0.25
N SER A 472 30.17 -9.58 0.23
CA SER A 472 29.88 -9.77 1.66
C SER A 472 30.50 -11.04 2.26
N LEU A 473 31.06 -11.92 1.43
CA LEU A 473 31.89 -13.06 1.81
C LEU A 473 33.34 -12.61 2.02
#